data_AF-A0A357YQE4-F1
#
_entry.id   AF-A0A357YQE4-F1
#
_cell.length_a   1.000
_cell.length_b   1.000
_cell.length_c   1.000
_cell.angle_alpha   90.00
_cell.angle_beta   90.00
_cell.angle_gamma   90.00
#
_symmetry.space_group_name_H-M   'P 1'
#
loop_
_entity.id
_entity.type
_entity.pdbx_description
1 polymer ?
#
loop_
_entity_poly.entity_id
_entity_poly.type
_entity_poly.pdbx_seq_one_letter_code
_entity_poly.pdbx_strand_id
1 'polypeptide(L)' 'MDKQRLKFYYGIILIVVGIAVFIRVPHVIPQIETIEFFKNKIGIIKFCSYFVGFLLVLAGSIRVVKNHKK' A
#
# COMPACT_ATOMS: atom_id res chain seq x y z
N MET A 1 17.70 -13.69 -16.14
CA MET A 1 16.99 -12.43 -15.86
C MET A 1 17.81 -11.63 -14.85
N ASP A 2 18.21 -10.40 -15.21
CA ASP A 2 19.10 -9.58 -14.37
C ASP A 2 18.50 -9.25 -13.00
N LYS A 3 19.26 -9.49 -11.93
CA LYS A 3 18.85 -9.25 -10.53
C LYS A 3 18.51 -7.77 -10.27
N GLN A 4 19.08 -6.84 -11.04
CA GLN A 4 18.72 -5.42 -11.01
C GLN A 4 17.34 -5.16 -11.62
N ARG A 5 17.04 -5.73 -12.80
CA ARG A 5 15.73 -5.58 -13.45
C ARG A 5 14.60 -6.12 -12.56
N LEU A 6 14.83 -7.25 -11.91
CA LEU A 6 13.91 -7.81 -10.90
C LEU A 6 13.65 -6.84 -9.73
N LYS A 7 14.69 -6.21 -9.18
CA LYS A 7 14.53 -5.23 -8.09
C LYS A 7 13.73 -4.00 -8.51
N PHE A 8 13.90 -3.57 -9.76
CA PHE A 8 13.15 -2.46 -10.34
C PHE A 8 11.66 -2.80 -10.49
N TYR A 9 11.33 -3.92 -11.15
CA TYR A 9 9.94 -4.37 -11.30
C TYR A 9 9.27 -4.59 -9.93
N TYR A 10 9.99 -5.16 -8.98
CA TYR A 10 9.48 -5.31 -7.61
C TYR A 10 9.14 -3.97 -6.95
N GLY A 11 9.96 -2.94 -7.17
CA GLY A 11 9.69 -1.58 -6.71
C GLY A 11 8.42 -0.98 -7.34
N ILE A 12 8.21 -1.17 -8.64
CA ILE A 12 6.99 -0.74 -9.33
C ILE A 12 5.77 -1.45 -8.79
N ILE A 13 5.83 -2.79 -8.64
CA ILE A 13 4.73 -3.59 -8.09
C ILE A 13 4.36 -3.09 -6.69
N LEU A 14 5.34 -2.81 -5.84
CA LEU A 14 5.13 -2.23 -4.50
C LEU A 14 4.34 -0.91 -4.55
N ILE A 15 4.70 -0.01 -5.46
CA ILE A 15 3.98 1.26 -5.65
C ILE A 15 2.54 1.01 -6.08
N VAL A 16 2.34 0.15 -7.07
CA VAL A 16 1.00 -0.20 -7.59
C VAL A 16 0.13 -0.80 -6.50
N VAL A 17 0.66 -1.73 -5.70
CA VAL A 17 -0.07 -2.32 -4.57
C VAL A 17 -0.40 -1.26 -3.53
N GLY A 18 0.54 -0.36 -3.21
CA GLY A 18 0.29 0.76 -2.32
C GLY A 18 -0.87 1.64 -2.79
N ILE A 19 -0.89 2.01 -4.08
CA ILE A 19 -2.01 2.77 -4.70
C ILE A 19 -3.32 1.98 -4.64
N ALA A 20 -3.28 0.68 -4.94
CA ALA A 20 -4.47 -0.18 -4.88
C ALA A 20 -5.08 -0.22 -3.48
N VAL A 21 -4.27 -0.16 -2.41
CA VAL A 21 -4.75 -0.03 -1.03
C VAL A 21 -5.57 1.26 -0.86
N PHE A 22 -5.09 2.42 -1.33
CA PHE A 22 -5.84 3.68 -1.24
C PHE A 22 -7.19 3.63 -1.94
N ILE A 23 -7.32 2.88 -3.03
CA ILE A 23 -8.59 2.70 -3.77
C ILE A 23 -9.49 1.68 -3.07
N ARG A 24 -8.93 0.59 -2.55
CA ARG A 24 -9.71 -0.49 -1.91
C ARG A 24 -10.21 -0.13 -0.53
N VAL A 25 -9.42 0.60 0.27
CA VAL A 25 -9.78 1.01 1.63
C VAL A 25 -11.16 1.66 1.71
N PRO A 26 -11.48 2.73 0.95
CA PRO A 26 -12.81 3.34 0.99
C PRO A 26 -13.93 2.40 0.51
N HIS A 27 -13.61 1.44 -0.35
CA HIS A 27 -14.59 0.44 -0.82
C HIS A 27 -14.88 -0.65 0.21
N VAL A 28 -13.89 -1.07 1.03
CA VAL A 28 -14.09 -2.12 2.04
C VAL A 28 -14.67 -1.59 3.34
N ILE A 29 -14.41 -0.33 3.71
CA ILE A 29 -14.87 0.28 4.97
C ILE A 29 -16.39 0.16 5.20
N PRO A 30 -17.27 0.43 4.21
CA PRO A 30 -18.71 0.24 4.38
C PRO A 30 -19.11 -1.20 4.74
N GLN A 31 -18.32 -2.19 4.30
CA GLN A 31 -18.56 -3.60 4.57
C GLN A 31 -18.15 -3.99 6.00
N ILE A 32 -17.23 -3.25 6.61
CA ILE A 32 -16.79 -3.46 8.01
C ILE A 32 -17.65 -2.65 8.98
N GLU A 33 -18.26 -1.56 8.50
CA GLU A 33 -19.22 -0.72 9.24
C GLU A 33 -20.50 -1.47 9.65
N THR A 34 -20.86 -2.53 8.92
CA THR A 34 -22.02 -3.37 9.25
C THR A 34 -21.82 -4.24 10.50
N ILE A 35 -20.59 -4.33 11.02
CA ILE A 35 -20.27 -5.10 12.22
C ILE A 35 -20.14 -4.13 13.40
N GLU A 36 -21.05 -4.26 14.37
CA GLU A 36 -21.17 -3.36 15.52
C GLU A 36 -19.86 -3.25 16.34
N PHE A 37 -19.09 -4.35 16.42
CA PHE A 37 -17.77 -4.39 17.05
C PHE A 37 -16.74 -3.44 16.40
N PHE A 38 -16.75 -3.35 15.08
CA PHE A 38 -15.77 -2.52 14.35
C PHE A 38 -16.23 -1.08 14.18
N LYS A 39 -17.53 -0.79 14.36
CA LYS A 39 -18.13 0.54 14.23
C LYS A 39 -17.42 1.63 15.04
N ASN A 40 -16.95 1.30 16.26
CA ASN A 40 -16.25 2.26 17.12
C ASN A 40 -14.73 2.32 16.89
N LYS A 41 -14.20 1.46 16.00
CA LYS A 41 -12.76 1.30 15.71
C LYS A 41 -12.38 1.63 14.26
N ILE A 42 -13.34 1.99 13.41
CA ILE A 42 -13.11 2.32 11.98
C ILE A 42 -12.03 3.38 11.78
N GLY A 43 -11.94 4.38 12.67
CA GLY A 43 -10.91 5.41 12.58
C GLY A 43 -9.49 4.85 12.60
N ILE A 44 -9.22 3.89 13.50
CA ILE A 44 -7.92 3.21 13.60
C ILE A 44 -7.68 2.32 12.38
N ILE A 45 -8.70 1.61 11.91
CA ILE A 45 -8.60 0.73 10.73
C ILE A 45 -8.27 1.54 9.48
N LYS A 46 -8.95 2.68 9.28
CA LYS A 46 -8.66 3.66 8.23
C LYS A 46 -7.20 4.12 8.31
N PHE A 47 -6.77 4.56 9.49
CA PHE A 47 -5.41 5.04 9.72
C PHE A 47 -4.37 3.97 9.39
N CYS A 48 -4.50 2.77 9.96
CA CYS A 48 -3.57 1.67 9.71
C CYS A 48 -3.53 1.27 8.24
N SER A 49 -4.68 1.22 7.57
CA SER A 49 -4.74 0.81 6.15
C SER A 49 -4.06 1.84 5.24
N TYR A 50 -4.31 3.13 5.47
CA TYR A 50 -3.62 4.19 4.74
C TYR A 50 -2.14 4.28 5.08
N PHE A 51 -1.77 4.00 6.34
CA PHE A 51 -0.37 3.95 6.77
C PHE A 51 0.39 2.83 6.05
N VAL A 52 -0.19 1.64 5.94
CA VAL A 52 0.39 0.54 5.16
C VAL A 52 0.49 0.91 3.68
N GLY A 53 -0.56 1.48 3.09
CA GLY A 53 -0.53 1.96 1.70
C GLY A 53 0.60 2.96 1.45
N PHE A 54 0.77 3.92 2.37
CA PHE A 54 1.84 4.91 2.31
C PHE A 54 3.23 4.27 2.40
N LEU A 55 3.43 3.35 3.34
CA LEU A 55 4.71 2.64 3.48
C LEU A 55 5.06 1.81 2.24
N LEU A 56 4.09 1.19 1.59
CA LEU A 56 4.31 0.43 0.35
C LEU A 56 4.75 1.33 -0.80
N VAL A 57 4.09 2.48 -0.98
CA VAL A 57 4.49 3.48 -1.98
C VAL A 57 5.88 4.02 -1.69
N LEU A 58 6.17 4.35 -0.42
CA LEU A 58 7.47 4.86 0.00
C LEU A 58 8.59 3.84 -0.26
N ALA A 59 8.40 2.60 0.20
CA ALA A 59 9.38 1.52 0.04
C ALA A 59 9.62 1.19 -1.44
N GLY A 60 8.56 1.15 -2.24
CA GLY A 60 8.65 0.94 -3.69
C GLY A 60 9.41 2.08 -4.39
N SER A 61 9.10 3.34 -4.04
CA SER A 61 9.77 4.53 -4.58
C SER A 61 11.27 4.54 -4.26
N ILE A 62 11.65 4.25 -3.01
CA ILE A 62 13.05 4.13 -2.60
C ILE A 62 13.77 3.04 -3.42
N ARG A 63 13.10 1.90 -3.66
CA ARG A 63 13.66 0.79 -4.43
C ARG A 63 13.92 1.19 -5.89
N VAL A 64 12.95 1.88 -6.51
CA VAL A 64 13.05 2.37 -7.90
C VAL A 64 14.17 3.40 -8.04
N VAL A 65 14.20 4.41 -7.17
CA VAL A 65 15.22 5.48 -7.20
C VAL A 65 16.62 4.92 -6.98
N LYS A 66 16.79 3.99 -6.01
CA LYS A 66 18.08 3.36 -5.73
C LYS A 66 18.58 2.50 -6.89
N ASN A 67 17.67 1.90 -7.67
CA ASN A 67 18.05 1.12 -8.84
C ASN A 67 18.30 2.00 -10.08
N HIS A 68 17.72 3.19 -10.15
CA HIS A 68 17.95 4.16 -11.25
C HIS A 68 19.25 4.95 -11.08
N LYS A 69 19.71 5.18 -9.84
CA LYS A 69 20.99 5.89 -9.56
C LYS A 69 22.23 4.99 -9.66
N LYS A 70 22.10 3.76 -10.15
CA LYS A 70 23.16 2.75 -10.21
C LYS A 70 23.31 2.22 -11.62
#